data_AF-A0A9P1MQ85-F1
#
_entry.id   AF-A0A9P1MQ85-F1
#
_cell.length_a   1.000
_cell.length_b   1.000
_cell.length_c   1.000
_cell.angle_alpha   90.00
_cell.angle_beta   90.00
_cell.angle_gamma   90.00
#
_symmetry.space_group_name_H-M   'P 1'
#
loop_
_entity.id
_entity.type
_entity.pdbx_description
1 polymer ?
#
loop_
_entity_poly.entity_id
_entity_poly.type
_entity_poly.pdbx_seq_one_letter_code
_entity_poly.pdbx_strand_id
1 'polypeptide(L)'
;MFRVLLATALFGAALCNICTDETGKWSFGIADGLKDFYHGGAPLNRSNNCFEGCLYTATVVQNFKVKLAGNTTSNSEQRYITLEERLNRLQADDQDPNKDSCVSDSLRASIAKAISSVSDNSCKGVIRAIQYNVNRPGWVFNCVALTGGSIDSIFQDDNFCDYDAVVGKVLYTLRLALIDTN
;
A
#
# COMPACT_ATOMS: atom_id res chain seq x y z
N MET A 1 29.40 3.17 15.10
CA MET A 1 28.65 2.08 15.73
C MET A 1 27.41 2.52 16.54
N PHE A 2 26.81 3.69 16.24
CA PHE A 2 25.69 4.26 17.02
C PHE A 2 24.49 4.63 16.14
N ARG A 3 24.23 3.84 15.08
CA ARG A 3 23.07 4.03 14.17
C ARG A 3 22.16 2.82 14.04
N VAL A 4 22.56 1.66 14.58
CA VAL A 4 21.79 0.41 14.47
C VAL A 4 20.83 0.22 15.66
N LEU A 5 21.04 0.93 16.78
CA LEU A 5 20.24 0.78 18.00
C LEU A 5 18.93 1.59 18.03
N LEU A 6 18.75 2.60 17.15
CA LEU A 6 17.47 3.33 17.08
C LEU A 6 16.42 2.60 16.23
N ALA A 7 16.84 1.72 15.32
CA ALA A 7 15.91 0.90 14.56
C ALA A 7 15.20 -0.09 15.50
N THR A 8 15.88 -0.80 16.39
CA THR A 8 15.24 -1.80 17.24
C THR A 8 14.23 -1.24 18.26
N ALA A 9 14.39 0.00 18.74
CA ALA A 9 13.49 0.59 19.72
C ALA A 9 12.15 1.09 19.11
N LEU A 10 12.15 1.57 17.87
CA LEU A 10 10.92 1.94 17.15
C LEU A 10 10.15 0.71 16.64
N PHE A 11 10.85 -0.41 16.41
CA PHE A 11 10.26 -1.65 15.92
C PHE A 11 9.58 -2.45 17.04
N GLY A 12 9.95 -2.27 18.30
CA GLY A 12 9.30 -2.93 19.44
C GLY A 12 7.87 -2.46 19.74
N ALA A 13 7.54 -1.19 19.43
CA ALA A 13 6.21 -0.64 19.66
C ALA A 13 5.21 -0.95 18.52
N ALA A 14 5.69 -1.20 17.30
CA ALA A 14 4.84 -1.48 16.14
C ALA A 14 4.36 -2.95 16.07
N LEU A 15 5.06 -3.89 16.71
CA LEU A 15 4.67 -5.30 16.73
C LEU A 15 3.44 -5.60 17.60
N CYS A 16 3.09 -4.71 18.55
CA CYS A 16 1.94 -4.91 19.44
C CYS A 16 0.59 -4.52 18.80
N ASN A 17 0.58 -3.86 17.63
CA ASN A 17 -0.64 -3.39 16.95
C ASN A 17 -0.84 -4.01 15.56
N ILE A 18 -0.20 -5.14 15.25
CA ILE A 18 -0.50 -5.87 14.02
C ILE A 18 -1.89 -6.50 14.19
N CYS A 19 -2.90 -5.96 13.51
CA CYS A 19 -4.16 -6.67 13.36
C CYS A 19 -3.89 -7.93 12.53
N THR A 20 -4.16 -9.07 13.14
CA THR A 20 -4.19 -10.37 12.49
C THR A 20 -5.09 -11.27 13.33
N ASP A 21 -5.81 -12.17 12.67
CA ASP A 21 -6.54 -13.26 13.32
C ASP A 21 -5.76 -14.58 13.28
N GLU A 22 -4.48 -14.51 12.88
CA GLU A 22 -3.56 -15.65 12.72
C GLU A 22 -3.97 -16.67 11.64
N THR A 23 -4.97 -16.36 10.82
CA THR A 23 -5.45 -17.23 9.74
C THR A 23 -5.36 -16.56 8.36
N GLY A 24 -5.52 -17.34 7.29
CA GLY A 24 -5.50 -16.83 5.92
C GLY A 24 -4.15 -16.26 5.49
N LYS A 25 -4.17 -15.31 4.55
CA LYS A 25 -2.97 -14.68 3.98
C LYS A 25 -3.02 -13.18 4.22
N TRP A 26 -2.05 -12.68 4.98
CA TRP A 26 -2.01 -11.28 5.41
C TRP A 26 -0.97 -10.51 4.65
N SER A 27 -1.38 -9.40 4.07
CA SER A 27 -0.47 -8.36 3.64
C SER A 27 -0.10 -7.46 4.80
N PHE A 28 1.20 -7.22 4.93
CA PHE A 28 1.76 -6.30 5.90
C PHE A 28 2.45 -5.14 5.19
N GLY A 29 2.41 -3.95 5.77
CA GLY A 29 3.41 -2.95 5.48
C GLY A 29 3.44 -1.78 6.45
N ILE A 30 4.62 -1.19 6.53
CA ILE A 30 4.93 -0.03 7.36
C ILE A 30 5.64 0.98 6.48
N ALA A 31 5.21 2.24 6.52
CA ALA A 31 5.94 3.32 5.90
C ALA A 31 6.38 4.36 6.93
N ASP A 32 7.55 4.94 6.68
CA ASP A 32 8.10 6.09 7.38
C ASP A 32 8.20 7.32 6.45
N GLY A 33 8.40 8.49 7.04
CA GLY A 33 8.48 9.75 6.31
C GLY A 33 7.19 10.05 5.56
N LEU A 34 6.06 10.14 6.26
CA LEU A 34 4.77 10.46 5.65
C LEU A 34 4.49 11.95 5.55
N LYS A 35 3.88 12.35 4.42
CA LYS A 35 3.24 13.66 4.26
C LYS A 35 1.73 13.63 4.43
N ASP A 36 1.12 12.50 4.05
CA ASP A 36 -0.33 12.30 4.09
C ASP A 36 -0.61 10.80 4.04
N PHE A 37 -1.77 10.38 4.54
CA PHE A 37 -2.26 9.00 4.45
C PHE A 37 -3.78 8.96 4.51
N TYR A 38 -4.40 8.02 3.81
CA TYR A 38 -5.86 7.87 3.82
C TYR A 38 -6.29 6.44 3.52
N HIS A 39 -7.35 6.00 4.18
CA HIS A 39 -8.00 4.71 3.95
C HIS A 39 -9.40 4.91 3.38
N GLY A 40 -9.77 4.06 2.43
CA GLY A 40 -11.14 3.94 1.92
C GLY A 40 -11.47 2.52 1.49
N GLY A 41 -12.69 2.34 0.99
CA GLY A 41 -13.23 1.06 0.55
C GLY A 41 -13.99 0.36 1.66
N ALA A 42 -13.73 -0.94 1.83
CA ALA A 42 -14.27 -1.75 2.90
C ALA A 42 -13.89 -1.17 4.27
N PRO A 43 -14.80 -1.16 5.25
CA PRO A 43 -14.56 -0.60 6.56
C PRO A 43 -13.43 -1.33 7.30
N LEU A 44 -12.80 -0.62 8.23
CA LEU A 44 -11.81 -1.21 9.12
C LEU A 44 -12.47 -2.22 10.08
N ASN A 45 -11.89 -3.41 10.17
CA ASN A 45 -12.27 -4.50 11.06
C ASN A 45 -10.99 -5.24 11.46
N ARG A 46 -10.64 -5.21 12.74
CA ARG A 46 -9.39 -5.80 13.25
C ARG A 46 -9.21 -7.29 12.92
N SER A 47 -10.30 -8.03 12.65
CA SER A 47 -10.20 -9.42 12.21
C SER A 47 -9.67 -9.57 10.77
N ASN A 48 -9.74 -8.52 9.95
CA ASN A 48 -9.50 -8.61 8.51
C ASN A 48 -8.60 -7.50 7.96
N ASN A 49 -8.55 -6.32 8.58
CA ASN A 49 -7.72 -5.19 8.16
C ASN A 49 -7.52 -4.14 9.27
N CYS A 50 -6.44 -3.38 9.16
CA CYS A 50 -6.17 -2.20 9.97
C CYS A 50 -5.31 -1.22 9.18
N PHE A 51 -5.52 0.04 9.51
CA PHE A 51 -4.79 1.15 8.93
C PHE A 51 -4.66 2.22 10.01
N GLU A 52 -3.44 2.42 10.50
CA GLU A 52 -3.16 3.33 11.60
C GLU A 52 -1.93 4.15 11.25
N GLY A 53 -2.08 5.48 11.22
CA GLY A 53 -1.01 6.40 10.90
C GLY A 53 -0.96 7.58 11.85
N CYS A 54 0.21 8.19 11.95
CA CYS A 54 0.46 9.38 12.76
C CYS A 54 1.39 10.32 12.00
N LEU A 55 0.89 11.50 11.63
CA LEU A 55 1.69 12.51 10.92
C LEU A 55 2.79 13.11 11.80
N TYR A 56 2.62 13.11 13.12
CA TYR A 56 3.64 13.61 14.05
C TYR A 56 4.89 12.71 14.08
N THR A 57 4.69 11.39 14.10
CA THR A 57 5.79 10.43 13.98
C THR A 57 6.16 10.13 12.53
N ALA A 58 5.36 10.63 11.57
CA ALA A 58 5.47 10.39 10.15
C ALA A 58 5.51 8.90 9.81
N THR A 59 4.62 8.10 10.41
CA THR A 59 4.55 6.64 10.21
C THR A 59 3.12 6.15 9.96
N VAL A 60 2.98 5.02 9.25
CA VAL A 60 1.70 4.31 9.06
C VAL A 60 1.93 2.81 9.00
N VAL A 61 1.02 2.05 9.60
CA VAL A 61 0.91 0.61 9.52
C VAL A 61 -0.33 0.27 8.71
N GLN A 62 -0.19 -0.65 7.76
CA GLN A 62 -1.22 -1.03 6.80
C GLN A 62 -1.25 -2.55 6.67
N ASN A 63 -2.27 -3.19 7.26
CA ASN A 63 -2.41 -4.64 7.19
C ASN A 63 -3.79 -5.03 6.71
N PHE A 64 -3.87 -6.09 5.92
CA PHE A 64 -5.15 -6.65 5.51
C PHE A 64 -5.01 -8.12 5.09
N LYS A 65 -6.02 -8.91 5.44
CA LYS A 65 -6.23 -10.30 5.03
C LYS A 65 -6.71 -10.30 3.59
N VAL A 66 -5.89 -10.84 2.69
CA VAL A 66 -6.14 -10.84 1.24
C VAL A 66 -6.89 -12.10 0.85
N LYS A 67 -8.04 -11.93 0.18
CA LYS A 67 -8.75 -13.03 -0.45
C LYS A 67 -8.07 -13.38 -1.77
N LEU A 68 -7.17 -14.36 -1.78
CA LEU A 68 -6.41 -14.74 -2.97
C LEU A 68 -7.31 -15.21 -4.12
N ALA A 69 -6.93 -14.91 -5.36
CA ALA A 69 -7.63 -15.36 -6.57
C ALA A 69 -7.41 -16.85 -6.88
N GLY A 70 -6.49 -17.52 -6.16
CA GLY A 70 -6.32 -18.97 -6.12
C GLY A 70 -5.39 -19.57 -7.18
N ASN A 71 -4.95 -18.80 -8.19
CA ASN A 71 -4.17 -19.32 -9.32
C ASN A 71 -2.76 -18.70 -9.46
N THR A 72 -2.38 -17.88 -8.48
CA THR A 72 -1.15 -17.07 -8.49
C THR A 72 -0.21 -17.48 -7.38
N THR A 73 1.09 -17.54 -7.65
CA THR A 73 2.12 -17.75 -6.63
C THR A 73 2.13 -16.55 -5.69
N SER A 74 1.44 -16.65 -4.56
CA SER A 74 1.44 -15.64 -3.50
C SER A 74 2.79 -15.66 -2.76
N ASN A 75 3.88 -15.29 -3.43
CA ASN A 75 5.16 -15.11 -2.79
C ASN A 75 5.12 -13.78 -2.04
N SER A 76 4.76 -13.82 -0.75
CA SER A 76 4.87 -12.65 0.11
C SER A 76 6.33 -12.50 0.54
N GLU A 77 7.08 -11.64 -0.14
CA GLU A 77 8.37 -11.17 0.35
C GLU A 77 8.17 -9.83 1.08
N GLN A 78 8.72 -9.73 2.29
CA GLN A 78 8.82 -8.45 3.00
C GLN A 78 10.16 -7.81 2.69
N ARG A 79 10.13 -6.65 2.07
CA ARG A 79 11.36 -5.92 1.69
C ARG A 79 11.26 -4.46 2.09
N TYR A 80 12.37 -3.92 2.57
CA TYR A 80 12.53 -2.48 2.72
C TYR A 80 12.82 -1.85 1.36
N ILE A 81 12.04 -0.84 0.99
CA ILE A 81 12.09 -0.12 -0.28
C ILE A 81 12.25 1.38 0.04
N THR A 82 13.31 2.00 -0.49
CA THR A 82 13.57 3.43 -0.28
C THR A 82 12.74 4.30 -1.22
N LEU A 83 12.57 5.58 -0.87
CA LEU A 83 11.97 6.58 -1.77
C LEU A 83 12.67 6.62 -3.13
N GLU A 84 14.01 6.62 -3.11
CA GLU A 84 14.85 6.68 -4.30
C GLU A 84 14.65 5.44 -5.18
N GLU A 85 14.58 4.24 -4.59
CA GLU A 85 14.29 3.02 -5.34
C GLU A 85 12.93 3.11 -6.05
N ARG A 86 11.88 3.59 -5.37
CA ARG A 86 10.56 3.77 -6.00
C ARG A 86 10.60 4.77 -7.14
N LEU A 87 11.24 5.92 -6.93
CA LEU A 87 11.36 6.96 -7.96
C LEU A 87 12.14 6.46 -9.18
N ASN A 88 13.25 5.74 -8.96
CA ASN A 88 14.05 5.18 -10.04
C ASN A 88 13.26 4.15 -10.85
N ARG A 89 12.44 3.29 -10.19
CA ARG A 89 11.54 2.36 -10.91
C ARG A 89 10.54 3.10 -11.79
N LEU A 90 9.90 4.15 -11.26
CA LEU A 90 8.91 4.93 -12.01
C LEU A 90 9.50 5.68 -13.22
N GLN A 91 10.80 5.93 -13.23
CA GLN A 91 11.52 6.60 -14.32
C GLN A 91 12.14 5.63 -15.33
N ALA A 92 12.01 4.32 -15.14
CA ALA A 92 12.54 3.34 -16.09
C ALA A 92 11.69 3.32 -17.37
N ASP A 93 12.27 3.81 -18.48
CA ASP A 93 11.54 4.21 -19.70
C ASP A 93 10.77 3.08 -20.44
N ASP A 94 10.94 1.80 -20.10
CA ASP A 94 10.45 0.70 -20.95
C ASP A 94 9.76 -0.45 -20.20
N GLN A 95 9.42 -0.26 -18.92
CA GLN A 95 8.66 -1.25 -18.17
C GLN A 95 7.56 -0.55 -17.37
N ASP A 96 6.34 -1.09 -17.44
CA ASP A 96 5.29 -0.73 -16.48
C ASP A 96 5.84 -0.99 -15.06
N PRO A 97 6.11 0.07 -14.27
CA PRO A 97 6.85 -0.05 -13.02
C PRO A 97 6.05 -0.76 -11.94
N ASN A 98 4.75 -0.95 -12.15
CA ASN A 98 3.82 -1.55 -11.19
C ASN A 98 3.44 -2.99 -11.57
N LYS A 99 3.92 -3.54 -12.69
CA LYS A 99 3.48 -4.85 -13.21
C LYS A 99 3.71 -6.01 -12.23
N ASP A 100 4.81 -5.97 -11.47
CA ASP A 100 5.20 -7.07 -10.58
C ASP A 100 4.51 -6.98 -9.21
N SER A 101 4.08 -5.78 -8.82
CA SER A 101 3.45 -5.50 -7.53
C SER A 101 1.93 -5.34 -7.62
N CYS A 102 1.40 -5.20 -8.84
CA CYS A 102 -0.02 -5.11 -9.15
C CYS A 102 -0.31 -5.85 -10.47
N VAL A 103 -0.38 -7.18 -10.43
CA VAL A 103 -0.33 -8.03 -11.65
C VAL A 103 -1.48 -7.86 -12.63
N SER A 104 -2.63 -7.35 -12.19
CA SER A 104 -3.80 -7.18 -13.06
C SER A 104 -3.66 -5.94 -13.97
N ASP A 105 -3.40 -6.16 -15.26
CA ASP A 105 -3.27 -5.09 -16.27
C ASP A 105 -4.49 -4.15 -16.30
N SER A 106 -5.70 -4.72 -16.23
CA SER A 106 -6.95 -3.96 -16.23
C SER A 106 -7.11 -3.06 -15.00
N LEU A 107 -6.64 -3.52 -13.85
CA LEU A 107 -6.66 -2.75 -12.62
C LEU A 107 -5.63 -1.61 -12.68
N ARG A 108 -4.40 -1.90 -13.13
CA ARG A 108 -3.36 -0.86 -13.32
C ARG A 108 -3.84 0.24 -14.26
N ALA A 109 -4.42 -0.11 -15.40
CA ALA A 109 -4.97 0.86 -16.35
C ALA A 109 -6.10 1.72 -15.73
N SER A 110 -6.97 1.10 -14.92
CA SER A 110 -8.06 1.81 -14.23
C SER A 110 -7.53 2.77 -13.15
N ILE A 111 -6.52 2.36 -12.39
CA ILE A 111 -5.84 3.20 -11.40
C ILE A 111 -5.14 4.38 -12.09
N ALA A 112 -4.35 4.12 -13.14
CA ALA A 112 -3.65 5.16 -13.89
C ALA A 112 -4.63 6.23 -14.41
N LYS A 113 -5.76 5.79 -14.99
CA LYS A 113 -6.82 6.69 -15.43
C LYS A 113 -7.41 7.49 -14.27
N ALA A 114 -7.72 6.85 -13.15
CA ALA A 114 -8.26 7.53 -11.97
C ALA A 114 -7.31 8.61 -11.46
N ILE A 115 -6.02 8.27 -11.31
CA ILE A 115 -4.98 9.17 -10.82
C ILE A 115 -4.79 10.39 -11.75
N SER A 116 -4.84 10.19 -13.06
CA SER A 116 -4.71 11.29 -14.03
C SER A 116 -5.81 12.36 -13.92
N SER A 117 -6.93 12.03 -13.28
CA SER A 117 -8.07 12.94 -13.07
C SER A 117 -8.07 13.63 -11.70
N VAL A 118 -7.09 13.34 -10.84
CA VAL A 118 -7.03 13.89 -9.47
C VAL A 118 -6.66 15.37 -9.53
N SER A 119 -7.56 16.23 -9.08
CA SER A 119 -7.32 17.67 -8.90
C SER A 119 -6.90 18.04 -7.48
N ASP A 120 -7.27 17.21 -6.50
CA ASP A 120 -6.90 17.34 -5.09
C ASP A 120 -5.73 16.39 -4.80
N ASN A 121 -4.51 16.93 -4.79
CA ASN A 121 -3.27 16.19 -4.56
C ASN A 121 -3.08 15.80 -3.08
N SER A 122 -4.11 15.20 -2.48
CA SER A 122 -4.08 14.56 -1.16
C SER A 122 -4.41 13.07 -1.32
N CYS A 123 -4.01 12.26 -0.35
CA CYS A 123 -4.37 10.84 -0.34
C CYS A 123 -5.89 10.64 -0.33
N LYS A 124 -6.63 11.55 0.31
CA LYS A 124 -8.10 11.56 0.26
C LYS A 124 -8.65 11.82 -1.14
N GLY A 125 -8.08 12.78 -1.87
CA GLY A 125 -8.44 13.06 -3.26
C GLY A 125 -8.15 11.87 -4.18
N VAL A 126 -6.97 11.28 -4.05
CA VAL A 126 -6.56 10.07 -4.80
C VAL A 126 -7.51 8.90 -4.54
N ILE A 127 -7.79 8.58 -3.28
CA ILE A 127 -8.69 7.47 -2.93
C ILE A 127 -10.11 7.69 -3.44
N ARG A 128 -10.63 8.93 -3.36
CA ARG A 128 -11.95 9.26 -3.93
C ARG A 128 -12.00 9.02 -5.43
N ALA A 129 -10.97 9.44 -6.17
CA ALA A 129 -10.90 9.21 -7.60
C ALA A 129 -10.84 7.71 -7.92
N ILE A 130 -10.06 6.93 -7.16
CA ILE A 130 -9.96 5.48 -7.33
C ILE A 130 -11.29 4.80 -7.06
N GLN A 131 -11.94 5.09 -5.92
CA GLN A 131 -13.22 4.48 -5.58
C GLN A 131 -14.30 4.74 -6.64
N TYR A 132 -14.32 5.95 -7.20
CA TYR A 132 -15.26 6.32 -8.26
C TYR A 132 -15.02 5.58 -9.57
N ASN A 133 -13.76 5.41 -9.99
CA ASN A 133 -13.40 4.86 -11.29
C ASN A 133 -13.21 3.33 -11.30
N VAL A 134 -12.68 2.76 -10.21
CA VAL A 134 -12.33 1.33 -10.13
C VAL A 134 -13.53 0.49 -9.65
N ASN A 135 -14.42 1.06 -8.83
CA ASN A 135 -15.65 0.44 -8.30
C ASN A 135 -15.53 -1.07 -8.00
N ARG A 136 -14.77 -1.42 -6.96
CA ARG A 136 -14.59 -2.81 -6.51
C ARG A 136 -15.17 -3.01 -5.10
N PRO A 137 -16.41 -3.51 -4.97
CA PRO A 137 -17.00 -3.84 -3.68
C PRO A 137 -16.15 -4.86 -2.90
N GLY A 138 -16.05 -4.68 -1.59
CA GLY A 138 -15.26 -5.54 -0.71
C GLY A 138 -13.74 -5.27 -0.72
N TRP A 139 -13.27 -4.35 -1.58
CA TRP A 139 -11.87 -3.97 -1.61
C TRP A 139 -11.56 -2.84 -0.62
N VAL A 140 -10.36 -2.87 -0.04
CA VAL A 140 -9.74 -1.72 0.61
C VAL A 140 -8.88 -0.95 -0.37
N PHE A 141 -8.75 0.34 -0.11
CA PHE A 141 -7.88 1.25 -0.84
C PHE A 141 -7.13 2.11 0.19
N ASN A 142 -5.86 1.79 0.41
CA ASN A 142 -4.99 2.58 1.26
C ASN A 142 -4.08 3.45 0.39
N CYS A 143 -3.90 4.70 0.78
CA CYS A 143 -2.98 5.63 0.15
C CYS A 143 -2.00 6.16 1.19
N VAL A 144 -0.74 6.27 0.78
CA VAL A 144 0.32 6.88 1.55
C VAL A 144 1.13 7.82 0.64
N ALA A 145 1.29 9.07 1.07
CA ALA A 145 2.18 10.03 0.41
C ALA A 145 3.56 9.99 1.08
N LEU A 146 4.56 9.50 0.35
CA LEU A 146 5.88 9.16 0.87
C LEU A 146 6.91 10.28 0.70
N THR A 147 7.76 10.40 1.70
CA THR A 147 9.06 11.11 1.68
C THR A 147 10.19 10.29 2.30
N GLY A 148 9.86 9.14 2.92
CA GLY A 148 10.80 8.15 3.42
C GLY A 148 10.68 6.82 2.67
N GLY A 149 10.99 5.73 3.35
CA GLY A 149 10.89 4.38 2.82
C GLY A 149 9.71 3.61 3.41
N SER A 150 9.59 2.35 3.01
CA SER A 150 8.61 1.43 3.57
C SER A 150 9.12 -0.01 3.59
N ILE A 151 8.57 -0.81 4.49
CA ILE A 151 8.64 -2.26 4.45
C ILE A 151 7.28 -2.73 3.94
N ASP A 152 7.25 -3.38 2.79
CA ASP A 152 6.01 -3.87 2.21
C ASP A 152 6.09 -5.36 1.91
N SER A 153 4.96 -6.03 2.14
CA SER A 153 4.70 -7.35 1.59
C SER A 153 4.26 -7.18 0.14
N ILE A 154 4.98 -7.83 -0.77
CA ILE A 154 4.64 -7.86 -2.19
C ILE A 154 3.83 -9.13 -2.44
N PHE A 155 2.62 -9.03 -2.99
CA PHE A 155 1.87 -10.20 -3.48
C PHE A 155 1.71 -10.09 -5.00
N GLN A 156 1.98 -11.18 -5.68
CA GLN A 156 1.62 -11.34 -7.09
C GLN A 156 0.27 -12.05 -7.14
N ASP A 157 -0.83 -11.33 -7.03
CA ASP A 157 -2.19 -11.87 -7.07
C ASP A 157 -3.19 -10.86 -7.64
N ASP A 158 -4.18 -11.30 -8.42
CA ASP A 158 -5.18 -10.42 -9.03
C ASP A 158 -6.08 -9.69 -8.03
N ASN A 159 -6.17 -10.19 -6.80
CA ASN A 159 -6.90 -9.57 -5.70
C ASN A 159 -6.02 -8.70 -4.80
N PHE A 160 -4.79 -8.40 -5.22
CA PHE A 160 -3.87 -7.49 -4.56
C PHE A 160 -3.21 -6.54 -5.57
N CYS A 161 -2.93 -5.31 -5.14
CA CYS A 161 -2.24 -4.33 -5.95
C CYS A 161 -1.49 -3.34 -5.06
N ASP A 162 -0.17 -3.31 -5.18
CA ASP A 162 0.69 -2.26 -4.67
C ASP A 162 1.16 -1.41 -5.87
N TYR A 163 0.72 -0.16 -5.91
CA TYR A 163 0.82 0.72 -7.06
C TYR A 163 1.45 2.05 -6.65
N ASP A 164 2.60 2.36 -7.25
CA ASP A 164 3.28 3.63 -7.10
C ASP A 164 2.89 4.61 -8.21
N ALA A 165 2.73 5.88 -7.83
CA ALA A 165 2.44 6.96 -8.76
C ALA A 165 3.06 8.28 -8.29
N VAL A 166 3.50 9.11 -9.22
CA VAL A 166 3.81 10.52 -8.93
C VAL A 166 2.65 11.38 -9.40
N VAL A 167 2.05 12.14 -8.49
CA VAL A 167 1.05 13.17 -8.82
C VAL A 167 1.62 14.53 -8.42
N GLY A 168 1.84 15.39 -9.41
CA GLY A 168 2.58 16.64 -9.22
C GLY A 168 4.05 16.37 -8.83
N LYS A 169 4.38 16.56 -7.55
CA LYS A 169 5.74 16.35 -6.98
C LYS A 169 5.76 15.37 -5.80
N VAL A 170 4.68 14.63 -5.60
CA VAL A 170 4.51 13.74 -4.45
C VAL A 170 4.42 12.31 -4.97
N LEU A 171 5.22 11.43 -4.37
CA LEU A 171 5.09 9.99 -4.58
C LEU A 171 3.97 9.47 -3.69
N TYR A 172 3.01 8.80 -4.31
CA TYR A 172 1.95 8.06 -3.64
C TYR A 172 2.19 6.57 -3.84
N THR A 173 2.07 5.83 -2.75
CA THR A 173 1.95 4.37 -2.79
C THR A 173 0.53 4.00 -2.42
N LEU A 174 -0.11 3.22 -3.28
CA LEU A 174 -1.47 2.77 -3.15
C LEU A 174 -1.47 1.27 -2.92
N ARG A 175 -2.09 0.83 -1.84
CA ARG A 175 -2.25 -0.60 -1.53
C ARG A 175 -3.72 -0.95 -1.54
N LEU A 176 -4.11 -1.76 -2.50
CA LEU A 176 -5.48 -2.18 -2.75
C LEU A 176 -5.56 -3.69 -2.63
N ALA A 177 -6.62 -4.20 -2.01
CA ALA A 177 -6.86 -5.64 -1.98
C ALA A 177 -8.33 -5.98 -1.76
N LEU A 178 -8.76 -7.12 -2.29
CA LEU A 178 -10.02 -7.75 -1.88
C LEU A 178 -9.83 -8.35 -0.48
N ILE A 179 -10.65 -7.91 0.47
CA ILE A 179 -10.58 -8.42 1.83
C ILE A 179 -11.16 -9.83 1.91
N ASP A 180 -10.43 -10.71 2.59
CA ASP A 180 -10.99 -11.98 3.06
C ASP A 180 -11.74 -11.74 4.36
N THR A 181 -12.99 -12.16 4.39
CA THR A 181 -13.88 -12.03 5.55
C THR A 181 -14.18 -13.35 6.24
N ASN A 182 -13.57 -14.44 5.76
CA ASN A 182 -13.74 -15.78 6.31
C ASN A 182 -12.64 -16.13 7.30
#